data_AF-A0A1A7ZEP4-F1
#
_entry.id   AF-A0A1A7ZEP4-F1
#
_cell.length_a   1.000
_cell.length_b   1.000
_cell.length_c   1.000
_cell.angle_alpha   90.00
_cell.angle_beta   90.00
_cell.angle_gamma   90.00
#
_symmetry.space_group_name_H-M   'P 1'
#
loop_
_entity.id
_entity.type
_entity.pdbx_description
1 polymer ?
#
loop_
_entity_poly.entity_id
_entity_poly.type
_entity_poly.pdbx_seq_one_letter_code
_entity_poly.pdbx_strand_id
1 'polypeptide(L)'
;MGTPYLQRILNQQLTNHIRDTLPSFRSHLQSLLLSLHKEAEEYKHFSPDDPARRTKTLLQLVQRLAVDFEKLIEGSGDRVDTVTLSGGARINKIFHERFPSELAKIESDEGKLRQEINYAIRNIHGVRTGLFTPDMAFEAIVKKQISSLKEPCIKFIDMVSQELCSTVYQCISKLSSFPGLRDETERIVVTEIREQESKCRDQVVHKQDFTKSNVL
;
A
#
# COMPACT_ATOMS: atom_id res chain seq x y z
N MET A 1 -59.89 -6.62 -43.54
CA MET A 1 -59.59 -6.82 -42.10
C MET A 1 -59.50 -8.31 -41.83
N GLY A 2 -58.52 -8.76 -41.05
CA GLY A 2 -58.24 -10.17 -40.80
C GLY A 2 -56.74 -10.49 -40.84
N THR A 3 -56.38 -11.74 -40.51
CA THR A 3 -54.99 -12.21 -40.40
C THR A 3 -54.11 -11.91 -41.62
N PRO A 4 -54.59 -12.04 -42.89
CA PRO A 4 -53.78 -11.71 -44.07
C PRO A 4 -53.43 -10.21 -44.16
N TYR A 5 -54.34 -9.34 -43.73
CA TYR A 5 -54.09 -7.90 -43.69
C TYR A 5 -53.08 -7.54 -42.61
N LEU A 6 -53.20 -8.14 -41.43
CA LEU A 6 -52.23 -7.97 -40.34
C LEU A 6 -50.83 -8.43 -40.76
N GLN A 7 -50.71 -9.59 -41.42
CA GLN A 7 -49.44 -10.11 -41.93
C GLN A 7 -48.78 -9.13 -42.92
N ARG A 8 -49.58 -8.54 -43.82
CA ARG A 8 -49.08 -7.53 -44.77
C ARG A 8 -48.60 -6.26 -44.07
N ILE A 9 -49.34 -5.78 -43.08
CA ILE A 9 -48.95 -4.58 -42.30
C ILE A 9 -47.69 -4.84 -41.47
N LEU A 10 -47.59 -5.99 -40.79
CA LEU A 10 -46.40 -6.35 -40.02
C LEU A 10 -45.15 -6.50 -40.90
N ASN A 11 -45.27 -7.13 -42.07
CA ASN A 11 -44.17 -7.22 -43.03
C ASN A 11 -43.74 -5.83 -43.53
N GLN A 12 -44.69 -4.94 -43.80
CA GLN A 12 -44.39 -3.57 -44.20
C GLN A 12 -43.67 -2.79 -43.08
N GLN A 13 -44.17 -2.88 -41.84
CA GLN A 13 -43.57 -2.25 -40.67
C GLN A 13 -42.15 -2.77 -40.41
N LEU A 14 -41.94 -4.09 -40.46
CA LEU A 14 -40.62 -4.69 -40.30
C LEU A 14 -39.67 -4.26 -41.41
N THR A 15 -40.11 -4.27 -42.66
CA THR A 15 -39.27 -3.88 -43.81
C THR A 15 -38.85 -2.42 -43.72
N ASN A 16 -39.77 -1.54 -43.30
CA ASN A 16 -39.47 -0.12 -43.10
C ASN A 16 -38.51 0.06 -41.91
N HIS A 17 -38.77 -0.59 -40.78
CA HIS A 17 -37.91 -0.51 -39.61
C HIS A 17 -36.49 -1.00 -39.89
N ILE A 18 -36.34 -2.11 -40.63
CA ILE A 18 -35.02 -2.59 -41.08
C ILE A 18 -34.36 -1.53 -41.97
N ARG A 19 -35.08 -0.95 -42.93
CA ARG A 19 -34.54 0.09 -43.81
C ARG A 19 -34.07 1.33 -43.05
N ASP A 20 -34.81 1.74 -42.04
CA ASP A 20 -34.53 2.94 -41.25
C ASP A 20 -33.37 2.72 -40.25
N THR A 21 -33.21 1.50 -39.74
CA THR A 21 -32.15 1.14 -38.78
C THR A 21 -30.85 0.68 -39.44
N LEU A 22 -30.90 0.20 -40.69
CA LEU A 22 -29.72 -0.32 -41.37
C LEU A 22 -28.59 0.72 -41.57
N PRO A 23 -28.86 2.02 -41.88
CA PRO A 23 -27.81 3.03 -42.01
C PRO A 23 -27.05 3.25 -40.70
N SER A 24 -27.75 3.39 -39.57
CA SER A 24 -27.10 3.60 -38.27
C SER A 24 -26.33 2.37 -37.81
N PHE A 25 -26.88 1.17 -38.04
CA PHE A 25 -26.18 -0.09 -37.78
C PHE A 25 -24.91 -0.23 -38.62
N ARG A 26 -24.97 0.11 -39.92
CA ARG A 26 -23.80 0.13 -40.81
C ARG A 26 -22.74 1.11 -40.30
N SER A 27 -23.12 2.33 -39.93
CA SER A 27 -22.18 3.32 -39.38
C SER A 27 -21.53 2.82 -38.09
N HIS A 28 -22.29 2.15 -37.21
CA HIS A 28 -21.75 1.53 -36.01
C HIS A 28 -20.73 0.44 -36.33
N LEU A 29 -21.05 -0.48 -37.25
CA LEU A 29 -20.11 -1.53 -37.69
C LEU A 29 -18.85 -0.95 -38.34
N GLN A 30 -18.97 0.11 -39.14
CA GLN A 30 -17.82 0.78 -39.73
C GLN A 30 -16.92 1.41 -38.67
N SER A 31 -17.51 2.05 -37.65
CA SER A 31 -16.76 2.60 -36.53
C SER A 31 -16.04 1.49 -35.74
N LEU A 32 -16.70 0.37 -35.50
CA LEU A 32 -16.12 -0.77 -34.78
C LEU A 32 -14.99 -1.42 -35.59
N LEU A 33 -15.16 -1.54 -36.91
CA LEU A 33 -14.13 -2.05 -37.80
C LEU A 33 -12.90 -1.12 -37.78
N LEU A 34 -13.11 0.20 -37.85
CA LEU A 34 -12.03 1.18 -37.78
C LEU A 34 -11.25 1.11 -36.47
N SER A 35 -11.92 0.98 -35.32
CA SER A 35 -11.24 0.84 -34.03
C SER A 35 -10.43 -0.45 -33.95
N LEU A 36 -11.02 -1.58 -34.38
CA LEU A 36 -10.33 -2.86 -34.41
C LEU A 36 -9.15 -2.86 -35.39
N HIS A 37 -9.27 -2.19 -36.53
CA HIS A 37 -8.18 -2.09 -37.50
C HIS A 37 -7.03 -1.27 -36.94
N LYS A 38 -7.32 -0.18 -36.21
CA LYS A 38 -6.30 0.61 -35.54
C LYS A 38 -5.52 -0.23 -34.53
N GLU A 39 -6.23 -0.98 -33.67
CA GLU A 39 -5.59 -1.92 -32.74
C GLU A 39 -4.79 -3.00 -33.50
N ALA A 40 -5.35 -3.59 -34.55
CA ALA A 40 -4.69 -4.63 -35.34
C ALA A 40 -3.40 -4.13 -36.05
N GLU A 41 -3.37 -2.90 -36.56
CA GLU A 41 -2.17 -2.30 -37.15
C GLU A 41 -1.05 -2.14 -36.11
N GLU A 42 -1.39 -1.81 -34.85
CA GLU A 42 -0.42 -1.79 -33.75
C GLU A 42 0.22 -3.17 -33.52
N TYR A 43 -0.53 -4.26 -33.82
CA TYR A 43 -0.04 -5.64 -33.78
C TYR A 43 0.66 -6.10 -35.08
N LYS A 44 0.40 -5.52 -36.25
CA LYS A 44 1.09 -5.93 -37.50
C LYS A 44 2.58 -5.61 -37.51
N HIS A 45 2.98 -4.56 -36.79
CA HIS A 45 4.39 -4.22 -36.56
C HIS A 45 4.99 -4.94 -35.35
N PHE A 46 4.28 -5.93 -34.79
CA PHE A 46 4.76 -6.74 -33.69
C PHE A 46 5.68 -7.85 -34.21
N SER A 47 6.98 -7.62 -34.18
CA SER A 47 7.96 -8.69 -34.19
C SER A 47 8.31 -9.03 -32.73
N PRO A 48 7.88 -10.19 -32.20
CA PRO A 48 8.20 -10.58 -30.82
C PRO A 48 9.72 -10.73 -30.59
N ASP A 49 10.50 -10.90 -31.66
CA ASP A 49 11.95 -11.06 -31.59
C ASP A 49 12.76 -9.78 -31.75
N ASP A 50 12.16 -8.61 -32.02
CA ASP A 50 12.90 -7.34 -32.05
C ASP A 50 13.42 -6.98 -30.64
N PRO A 51 14.74 -7.06 -30.38
CA PRO A 51 15.29 -6.76 -29.06
C PRO A 51 15.04 -5.31 -28.64
N ALA A 52 15.08 -4.36 -29.58
CA ALA A 52 14.92 -2.93 -29.27
C ALA A 52 13.50 -2.63 -28.76
N ARG A 53 12.49 -3.22 -29.39
CA ARG A 53 11.09 -3.09 -28.96
C ARG A 53 10.86 -3.78 -27.61
N ARG A 54 11.44 -4.97 -27.37
CA ARG A 54 11.36 -5.66 -26.07
C ARG A 54 11.93 -4.79 -24.94
N THR A 55 13.12 -4.23 -25.13
CA THR A 55 13.75 -3.32 -24.17
C THR A 55 12.91 -2.06 -23.94
N LYS A 56 12.36 -1.47 -25.01
CA LYS A 56 11.49 -0.29 -24.90
C LYS A 56 10.22 -0.59 -24.10
N THR A 57 9.52 -1.68 -24.41
CA THR A 57 8.30 -2.08 -23.69
C THR A 57 8.60 -2.36 -22.22
N LEU A 58 9.67 -3.10 -21.93
CA LEU A 58 10.12 -3.35 -20.56
C LEU A 58 10.32 -2.03 -19.80
N LEU A 59 11.09 -1.10 -20.38
CA LEU A 59 11.37 0.20 -19.77
C LEU A 59 10.08 0.98 -19.50
N GLN A 60 9.17 1.03 -20.47
CA GLN A 60 7.89 1.74 -20.32
C GLN A 60 7.02 1.14 -19.22
N LEU A 61 6.97 -0.19 -19.09
CA LEU A 61 6.20 -0.87 -18.04
C LEU A 61 6.78 -0.60 -16.65
N VAL A 62 8.11 -0.68 -16.52
CA VAL A 62 8.80 -0.40 -15.23
C VAL A 62 8.65 1.06 -14.84
N GLN A 63 8.84 2.00 -15.78
CA GLN A 63 8.62 3.44 -15.53
C GLN A 63 7.19 3.72 -15.10
N ARG A 64 6.20 3.12 -15.79
CA ARG A 64 4.80 3.28 -15.42
C ARG A 64 4.51 2.74 -14.02
N LEU A 65 5.09 1.60 -13.66
CA LEU A 65 4.95 1.02 -12.32
C LEU A 65 5.51 1.97 -11.24
N ALA A 66 6.68 2.57 -11.48
CA ALA A 66 7.28 3.54 -10.57
C ALA A 66 6.38 4.78 -10.37
N VAL A 67 5.90 5.36 -11.47
CA VAL A 67 4.99 6.52 -11.44
C VAL A 67 3.67 6.18 -10.75
N ASP A 68 3.10 5.00 -11.02
CA ASP A 68 1.86 4.56 -10.39
C ASP A 68 2.03 4.36 -8.88
N PHE A 69 3.18 3.82 -8.45
CA PHE A 69 3.51 3.66 -7.04
C PHE A 69 3.66 5.02 -6.35
N GLU A 70 4.43 5.94 -6.94
CA GLU A 70 4.58 7.32 -6.45
C GLU A 70 3.23 8.01 -6.29
N LYS A 71 2.36 7.93 -7.31
CA LYS A 71 0.99 8.50 -7.24
C LYS A 71 0.15 7.93 -6.10
N LEU A 72 0.26 6.62 -5.81
CA LEU A 72 -0.48 5.98 -4.71
C LEU A 72 0.06 6.35 -3.32
N ILE A 73 1.37 6.58 -3.21
CA ILE A 73 2.03 6.97 -1.95
C ILE A 73 1.85 8.46 -1.67
N GLU A 74 1.99 9.32 -2.68
CA GLU A 74 1.87 10.77 -2.52
C GLU A 74 0.43 11.27 -2.60
N GLY A 75 -0.49 10.46 -3.14
CA GLY A 75 -1.88 10.88 -3.35
C GLY A 75 -2.08 11.80 -4.55
N SER A 76 -1.11 11.87 -5.47
CA SER A 76 -1.11 12.68 -6.69
C SER A 76 -1.78 12.00 -7.89
N GLY A 77 -2.73 11.09 -7.63
CA GLY A 77 -3.47 10.37 -8.67
C GLY A 77 -4.37 11.30 -9.52
N ASP A 78 -4.51 10.99 -10.80
CA ASP A 78 -5.35 11.78 -11.74
C ASP A 78 -6.86 11.71 -11.37
N ARG A 79 -7.24 10.74 -10.54
CA ARG A 79 -8.59 10.53 -10.00
C ARG A 79 -8.50 10.21 -8.51
N VAL A 80 -9.33 10.88 -7.72
CA VAL A 80 -9.45 10.64 -6.28
C VAL A 80 -10.48 9.53 -6.04
N ASP A 81 -10.05 8.44 -5.40
CA ASP A 81 -10.95 7.40 -4.90
C ASP A 81 -11.70 7.94 -3.67
N THR A 82 -13.02 7.81 -3.67
CA THR A 82 -13.91 8.29 -2.59
C THR A 82 -14.44 7.16 -1.71
N VAL A 83 -14.13 5.91 -2.05
CA VAL A 83 -14.58 4.71 -1.34
C VAL A 83 -13.45 4.14 -0.48
N THR A 84 -12.23 4.13 -1.01
CA THR A 84 -11.08 3.54 -0.31
C THR A 84 -9.94 4.53 -0.12
N LEU A 85 -9.24 4.43 1.02
CA LEU A 85 -8.03 5.22 1.28
C LEU A 85 -6.89 4.73 0.38
N SER A 86 -6.12 5.65 -0.20
CA SER A 86 -4.88 5.34 -0.92
C SER A 86 -3.80 4.76 0.01
N GLY A 87 -2.78 4.12 -0.56
CA GLY A 87 -1.64 3.59 0.19
C GLY A 87 -0.99 4.66 1.08
N GLY A 88 -0.73 5.83 0.51
CA GLY A 88 -0.22 7.00 1.25
C GLY A 88 -1.12 7.44 2.41
N ALA A 89 -2.43 7.52 2.17
CA ALA A 89 -3.38 7.91 3.22
C ALA A 89 -3.48 6.87 4.34
N ARG A 90 -3.39 5.57 4.03
CA ARG A 90 -3.34 4.49 5.02
C ARG A 90 -2.05 4.55 5.85
N ILE A 91 -0.90 4.81 5.22
CA ILE A 91 0.37 5.05 5.93
C ILE A 91 0.25 6.27 6.84
N ASN A 92 -0.28 7.40 6.35
CA ASN A 92 -0.49 8.61 7.15
C ASN A 92 -1.34 8.32 8.41
N LYS A 93 -2.41 7.56 8.27
CA LYS A 93 -3.25 7.09 9.38
C LYS A 93 -2.48 6.21 10.37
N ILE A 94 -1.57 5.35 9.90
CA ILE A 94 -0.71 4.56 10.81
C ILE A 94 0.16 5.49 11.66
N PHE A 95 0.78 6.51 11.05
CA PHE A 95 1.62 7.49 11.75
C PHE A 95 0.85 8.36 12.74
N HIS A 96 -0.33 8.85 12.37
CA HIS A 96 -1.02 9.91 13.13
C HIS A 96 -2.20 9.46 13.96
N GLU A 97 -2.76 8.27 13.71
CA GLU A 97 -3.86 7.72 14.51
C GLU A 97 -3.43 6.46 15.25
N ARG A 98 -2.94 5.44 14.53
CA ARG A 98 -2.68 4.13 15.14
C ARG A 98 -1.48 4.15 16.08
N PHE A 99 -0.35 4.69 15.65
CA PHE A 99 0.86 4.69 16.47
C PHE A 99 0.69 5.48 17.78
N PRO A 100 0.15 6.72 17.80
CA PRO A 100 -0.15 7.41 19.04
C PRO A 100 -1.13 6.65 19.94
N SER A 101 -2.14 6.00 19.36
CA SER A 101 -3.08 5.17 20.12
C SER A 101 -2.41 3.95 20.76
N GLU A 102 -1.45 3.32 20.09
CA GLU A 102 -0.66 2.22 20.67
C GLU A 102 0.28 2.72 21.77
N LEU A 103 0.88 3.91 21.61
CA LEU A 103 1.69 4.52 22.66
C LEU A 103 0.88 4.89 23.90
N ALA A 104 -0.34 5.41 23.73
CA ALA A 104 -1.23 5.72 24.84
C ALA A 104 -1.62 4.48 25.66
N LYS A 105 -1.66 3.28 25.05
CA LYS A 105 -1.91 2.02 25.79
C LYS A 105 -0.76 1.61 26.71
N ILE A 106 0.42 2.19 26.54
CA ILE A 106 1.59 1.98 27.41
C ILE A 106 1.45 2.79 28.70
N GLU A 107 0.42 3.65 28.82
CA GLU A 107 0.11 4.38 30.05
C GLU A 107 0.21 3.44 31.24
N SER A 108 1.17 3.78 32.09
CA SER A 108 1.54 2.98 33.25
C SER A 108 0.39 3.04 34.22
N ASP A 109 -0.17 1.88 34.57
CA ASP A 109 -0.97 1.72 35.78
C ASP A 109 -0.22 2.41 36.93
N GLU A 110 -0.70 3.59 37.35
CA GLU A 110 0.01 4.43 38.30
C GLU A 110 0.28 3.69 39.62
N GLY A 111 -0.64 2.80 40.00
CA GLY A 111 -0.48 1.94 41.16
C GLY A 111 0.71 1.01 41.02
N LYS A 112 0.83 0.33 39.88
CA LYS A 112 2.00 -0.52 39.58
C LYS A 112 3.28 0.27 39.49
N LEU A 113 3.29 1.43 38.82
CA LEU A 113 4.50 2.25 38.70
C LEU A 113 4.97 2.74 40.07
N ARG A 114 4.07 3.21 40.94
CA ARG A 114 4.41 3.60 42.32
C ARG A 114 4.94 2.41 43.12
N GLN A 115 4.37 1.22 42.95
CA GLN A 115 4.87 0.01 43.59
C GLN A 115 6.28 -0.35 43.12
N GLU A 116 6.54 -0.25 41.82
CA GLU A 116 7.86 -0.52 41.24
C GLU A 116 8.92 0.48 41.71
N ILE A 117 8.59 1.78 41.76
CA ILE A 117 9.46 2.81 42.32
C ILE A 117 9.79 2.48 43.78
N ASN A 118 8.78 2.13 44.59
CA ASN A 118 8.98 1.76 45.98
C ASN A 118 9.91 0.54 46.14
N TYR A 119 9.74 -0.49 45.31
CA TYR A 119 10.63 -1.64 45.32
C TYR A 119 12.05 -1.28 44.87
N ALA A 120 12.20 -0.50 43.81
CA ALA A 120 13.52 -0.06 43.31
C ALA A 120 14.29 0.70 44.40
N ILE A 121 13.64 1.67 45.06
CA ILE A 121 14.24 2.45 46.15
C ILE A 121 14.63 1.53 47.32
N ARG A 122 13.72 0.68 47.79
CA ARG A 122 14.00 -0.23 48.92
C ARG A 122 15.13 -1.20 48.61
N ASN A 123 15.17 -1.75 47.40
CA ASN A 123 16.19 -2.71 47.00
C ASN A 123 17.58 -2.08 46.88
N ILE A 124 17.68 -0.83 46.40
CA ILE A 124 18.97 -0.13 46.31
C ILE A 124 19.52 0.22 47.70
N HIS A 125 18.65 0.60 48.63
CA HIS A 125 19.06 0.84 50.01
C HIS A 125 19.44 -0.44 50.76
N GLY A 126 18.75 -1.55 50.48
CA GLY A 126 18.95 -2.82 51.15
C GLY A 126 18.74 -2.69 52.66
N VAL A 127 19.74 -3.07 53.45
CA VAL A 127 19.70 -2.98 54.93
C VAL A 127 19.99 -1.58 55.47
N ARG A 128 20.41 -0.63 54.62
CA ARG A 128 20.80 0.72 55.04
C ARG A 128 19.58 1.63 55.12
N THR A 129 19.51 2.48 56.13
CA THR A 129 18.50 3.53 56.21
C THR A 129 18.85 4.64 55.23
N GLY A 130 18.00 4.83 54.22
CA GLY A 130 18.11 5.89 53.22
C GLY A 130 17.63 7.24 53.70
N LEU A 131 18.45 8.28 53.55
CA LEU A 131 18.02 9.68 53.74
C LEU A 131 17.51 10.32 52.44
N PHE A 132 17.95 9.81 51.28
CA PHE A 132 17.63 10.35 49.96
C PHE A 132 17.31 9.23 48.97
N THR A 133 16.55 9.54 47.91
CA THR A 133 16.29 8.61 46.82
C THR A 133 17.54 8.45 45.94
N PRO A 134 18.04 7.22 45.71
CA PRO A 134 19.22 6.98 44.87
C PRO A 134 18.90 7.23 43.40
N ASP A 135 19.80 7.88 42.66
CA ASP A 135 19.68 8.10 41.22
C ASP A 135 19.52 6.79 40.43
N MET A 136 20.18 5.73 40.89
CA MET A 136 20.04 4.38 40.34
C MET A 136 18.58 3.87 40.33
N ALA A 137 17.73 4.30 41.27
CA ALA A 137 16.33 3.91 41.32
C ALA A 137 15.57 4.59 40.18
N PHE A 138 15.83 5.88 39.99
CA PHE A 138 15.27 6.65 38.89
C PHE A 138 15.73 6.08 37.54
N GLU A 139 17.03 5.86 37.37
CA GLU A 139 17.57 5.28 36.14
C GLU A 139 16.93 3.93 35.81
N ALA A 140 16.80 3.03 36.80
CA ALA A 140 16.21 1.72 36.60
C ALA A 140 14.75 1.82 36.11
N ILE A 141 13.96 2.71 36.71
CA ILE A 141 12.57 2.93 36.34
C ILE A 141 12.48 3.54 34.93
N VAL A 142 13.27 4.56 34.63
CA VAL A 142 13.26 5.23 33.31
C VAL A 142 13.75 4.27 32.22
N LYS A 143 14.83 3.52 32.44
CA LYS A 143 15.32 2.50 31.48
C LYS A 143 14.27 1.43 31.21
N LYS A 144 13.48 1.05 32.21
CA LYS A 144 12.34 0.13 32.05
C LYS A 144 11.24 0.76 31.19
N GLN A 145 10.87 2.01 31.44
CA GLN A 145 9.87 2.74 30.65
C GLN A 145 10.31 2.96 29.20
N ILE A 146 11.58 3.27 28.94
CA ILE A 146 12.09 3.36 27.56
C ILE A 146 12.04 1.98 26.88
N SER A 147 12.26 0.90 27.63
CA SER A 147 12.22 -0.46 27.09
C SER A 147 10.82 -0.89 26.64
N SER A 148 9.76 -0.42 27.30
CA SER A 148 8.37 -0.74 26.88
C SER A 148 7.99 -0.11 25.54
N LEU A 149 8.71 0.93 25.09
CA LEU A 149 8.53 1.55 23.77
C LEU A 149 9.06 0.69 22.61
N LYS A 150 9.78 -0.40 22.86
CA LYS A 150 10.34 -1.24 21.79
C LYS A 150 9.26 -1.90 20.95
N GLU A 151 8.38 -2.64 21.60
CA GLU A 151 7.28 -3.38 20.96
C GLU A 151 6.37 -2.51 20.07
N PRO A 152 5.81 -1.37 20.52
CA PRO A 152 4.96 -0.52 19.68
C PRO A 152 5.70 0.03 18.46
N CYS A 153 6.99 0.36 18.57
CA CYS A 153 7.78 0.85 17.45
C CYS A 153 8.06 -0.24 16.41
N ILE A 154 8.31 -1.48 16.84
CA ILE A 154 8.47 -2.61 15.90
C ILE A 154 7.14 -2.90 15.19
N LYS A 155 6.04 -2.98 15.94
CA LYS A 155 4.70 -3.18 15.38
C LYS A 155 4.32 -2.07 14.39
N PHE A 156 4.73 -0.84 14.67
CA PHE A 156 4.55 0.29 13.77
C PHE A 156 5.28 0.10 12.43
N ILE A 157 6.55 -0.34 12.47
CA ILE A 157 7.31 -0.67 11.26
C ILE A 157 6.61 -1.76 10.45
N ASP A 158 6.10 -2.81 11.12
CA ASP A 158 5.37 -3.91 10.47
C ASP A 158 4.13 -3.42 9.73
N MET A 159 3.33 -2.57 10.37
CA MET A 159 2.13 -1.98 9.75
C MET A 159 2.46 -1.16 8.51
N VAL A 160 3.53 -0.35 8.55
CA VAL A 160 3.96 0.44 7.40
C VAL A 160 4.50 -0.45 6.27
N SER A 161 5.34 -1.44 6.59
CA SER A 161 5.88 -2.41 5.62
C SER A 161 4.76 -3.18 4.91
N GLN A 162 3.72 -3.58 5.65
CA GLN A 162 2.56 -4.25 5.09
C GLN A 162 1.78 -3.36 4.10
N GLU A 163 1.57 -2.09 4.42
CA GLU A 163 0.90 -1.14 3.53
C GLU A 163 1.73 -0.82 2.27
N LEU A 164 3.06 -0.71 2.41
CA LEU A 164 3.97 -0.57 1.26
C LEU A 164 3.87 -1.78 0.34
N CYS A 165 3.94 -3.00 0.87
CA CYS A 165 3.78 -4.23 0.09
C CYS A 165 2.40 -4.27 -0.60
N SER A 166 1.32 -3.95 0.11
CA SER A 166 -0.03 -3.91 -0.47
C SER A 166 -0.11 -2.93 -1.65
N THR A 167 0.50 -1.75 -1.51
CA THR A 167 0.55 -0.73 -2.57
C THR A 167 1.35 -1.22 -3.78
N VAL A 168 2.49 -1.89 -3.54
CA VAL A 168 3.29 -2.52 -4.60
C VAL A 168 2.49 -3.59 -5.34
N TYR A 169 1.81 -4.50 -4.64
CA TYR A 169 0.97 -5.52 -5.28
C TYR A 169 -0.13 -4.91 -6.15
N GLN A 170 -0.74 -3.80 -5.71
CA GLN A 170 -1.72 -3.08 -6.52
C GLN A 170 -1.11 -2.56 -7.83
N CYS A 171 0.11 -2.02 -7.80
CA CYS A 171 0.83 -1.59 -9.01
C CYS A 171 1.20 -2.77 -9.92
N ILE A 172 1.75 -3.83 -9.34
CA ILE A 172 2.21 -5.04 -10.04
C ILE A 172 1.07 -5.77 -10.74
N SER A 173 -0.15 -5.71 -10.19
CA SER A 173 -1.34 -6.32 -10.83
C SER A 173 -1.58 -5.84 -12.27
N LYS A 174 -1.10 -4.63 -12.63
CA LYS A 174 -1.19 -4.04 -13.97
C LYS A 174 -0.20 -4.66 -14.97
N LEU A 175 0.77 -5.46 -14.50
CA LEU A 175 1.73 -6.21 -15.32
C LEU A 175 1.25 -7.63 -15.67
N SER A 176 -0.04 -7.93 -15.48
CA SER A 176 -0.63 -9.25 -15.72
C SER A 176 -0.38 -9.82 -17.12
N SER A 177 -0.18 -8.97 -18.13
CA SER A 177 0.17 -9.38 -19.49
C SER A 177 1.60 -9.93 -19.64
N PHE A 178 2.49 -9.70 -18.66
CA PHE A 178 3.88 -10.12 -18.67
C PHE A 178 4.23 -10.86 -17.36
N PRO A 179 3.80 -12.13 -17.18
CA PRO A 179 3.91 -12.84 -15.91
C PRO A 179 5.35 -12.99 -15.41
N GLY A 180 6.32 -13.28 -16.29
CA GLY A 180 7.73 -13.37 -15.88
C GLY A 180 8.30 -12.04 -15.38
N LEU A 181 7.90 -10.91 -15.99
CA LEU A 181 8.28 -9.58 -15.52
C LEU A 181 7.60 -9.26 -14.19
N ARG A 182 6.31 -9.59 -14.07
CA ARG A 182 5.52 -9.37 -12.86
C ARG A 182 6.16 -10.06 -11.66
N ASP A 183 6.44 -11.36 -11.79
CA ASP A 183 6.97 -12.18 -10.70
C ASP A 183 8.39 -11.72 -10.30
N GLU A 184 9.24 -11.36 -11.27
CA GLU A 184 10.58 -10.86 -10.98
C GLU A 184 10.58 -9.45 -10.36
N THR A 185 9.68 -8.58 -10.83
CA THR A 185 9.49 -7.24 -10.25
C THR A 185 9.00 -7.35 -8.80
N GLU A 186 8.02 -8.22 -8.55
CA GLU A 186 7.51 -8.51 -7.21
C GLU A 186 8.63 -8.99 -6.29
N ARG A 187 9.39 -10.00 -6.73
CA ARG A 187 10.51 -10.55 -5.98
C ARG A 187 11.52 -9.45 -5.60
N ILE A 188 11.96 -8.64 -6.55
CA ILE A 188 12.95 -7.59 -6.32
C ILE A 188 12.42 -6.53 -5.35
N VAL A 189 11.23 -5.97 -5.61
CA VAL A 189 10.69 -4.87 -4.81
C VAL A 189 10.32 -5.31 -3.39
N VAL A 190 9.71 -6.49 -3.22
CA VAL A 190 9.37 -7.03 -1.90
C VAL A 190 10.63 -7.38 -1.11
N THR A 191 11.68 -7.88 -1.77
CA THR A 191 12.98 -8.12 -1.11
C THR A 191 13.58 -6.81 -0.60
N GLU A 192 13.60 -5.76 -1.44
CA GLU A 192 14.09 -4.44 -1.03
C GLU A 192 13.30 -3.87 0.15
N ILE A 193 11.96 -3.97 0.14
CA ILE A 193 11.13 -3.52 1.27
C ILE A 193 11.52 -4.26 2.56
N ARG A 194 11.70 -5.58 2.50
CA ARG A 194 12.11 -6.38 3.67
C ARG A 194 13.50 -6.01 4.17
N GLU A 195 14.45 -5.75 3.27
CA GLU A 195 15.78 -5.28 3.66
C GLU A 195 15.74 -3.92 4.34
N GLN A 196 14.96 -2.97 3.80
CA GLN A 196 14.79 -1.66 4.41
C GLN A 196 14.05 -1.73 5.76
N GLU A 197 13.07 -2.63 5.87
CA GLU A 197 12.38 -2.93 7.13
C GLU A 197 13.37 -3.40 8.20
N SER A 198 14.24 -4.36 7.87
CA SER A 198 15.28 -4.85 8.79
C SER A 198 16.21 -3.73 9.23
N LYS A 199 16.73 -2.93 8.28
CA LYS A 199 17.59 -1.78 8.58
C LYS A 199 16.89 -0.77 9.49
N CYS A 200 15.60 -0.50 9.26
CA CYS A 200 14.81 0.41 10.08
C CYS A 200 14.61 -0.12 11.50
N ARG A 201 14.31 -1.42 11.65
CA ARG A 201 14.20 -2.09 12.96
C ARG A 201 15.51 -1.96 13.75
N ASP A 202 16.64 -2.24 13.11
CA ASP A 202 17.96 -2.14 13.75
C ASP A 202 18.26 -0.70 14.21
N GLN A 203 17.94 0.30 13.38
CA GLN A 203 18.10 1.70 13.74
C GLN A 203 17.23 2.12 14.94
N VAL A 204 15.98 1.65 14.99
CA VAL A 204 15.08 1.94 16.12
C VAL A 204 15.59 1.32 17.40
N VAL A 205 16.02 0.05 17.36
CA VAL A 205 16.61 -0.64 18.52
C VAL A 205 17.87 0.09 18.98
N HIS A 206 18.76 0.46 18.05
CA HIS A 206 19.98 1.19 18.37
C HIS A 206 19.69 2.55 19.01
N LYS A 207 18.73 3.32 18.49
CA LYS A 207 18.32 4.60 19.09
C LYS A 207 17.75 4.42 20.50
N GLN A 208 16.99 3.34 20.74
CA GLN A 208 16.46 3.05 22.06
C GLN A 208 17.57 2.70 23.05
N ASP A 209 18.52 1.86 22.65
CA ASP A 209 19.65 1.48 23.49
C ASP A 209 20.55 2.68 23.78
N PHE A 210 20.84 3.52 22.78
CA PHE A 210 21.54 4.79 22.97
C PHE A 210 20.80 5.71 23.96
N THR A 211 19.48 5.82 23.83
CA THR A 211 18.67 6.64 24.76
C THR A 211 18.74 6.09 26.18
N LYS A 212 18.68 4.76 26.37
CA LYS A 212 18.83 4.12 27.68
C LYS A 212 20.21 4.33 28.30
N SER A 213 21.27 4.28 27.50
CA SER A 213 22.65 4.47 27.96
C SER A 213 22.94 5.90 28.40
N ASN A 214 22.17 6.89 27.93
CA ASN A 214 22.29 8.29 28.31
C ASN A 214 21.21 8.73 29.32
N VAL A 215 20.53 7.78 29.97
CA VAL A 215 19.70 8.10 31.14
C VAL A 215 20.66 8.34 32.31
N LEU A 216 20.94 9.64 32.54
CA LEU A 216 21.87 10.21 33.52
C LEU A 216 23.35 9.91 33.24
#